data_AF-A0A9W8JN73-F1
#
_entry.id   AF-A0A9W8JN73-F1
#
_cell.length_a   1.000
_cell.length_b   1.000
_cell.length_c   1.000
_cell.angle_alpha   90.00
_cell.angle_beta   90.00
_cell.angle_gamma   90.00
#
_symmetry.space_group_name_H-M   'P 1'
#
loop_
_entity.id
_entity.type
_entity.pdbx_description
1 polymer ?
#
loop_
_entity_poly.entity_id
_entity_poly.type
_entity_poly.pdbx_seq_one_letter_code
_entity_poly.pdbx_strand_id
1 'polypeptide(L)'
;MFCGPSEHPISQDEFLIDVLNLSTYLEIQDGIDYAIHQFETRTFFCPILRFYLARAYRIDNWIASAFRELMQHPILTFTLEDAWRIGILAYHKLMETRAHVDGLVRGLAYNPPQVANAPECQTHEECDIAWQNEWLDQIAFELLHPDRHFEGRLMLERVEQANIPDMCDACHQQTISAIQSTGIFERDTKLIDDAITELMRHQTDEQIRVSLREIVSRTTTDSV
;
A
#
# COMPACT_ATOMS: atom_id res chain seq x y z
N MET A 1 -1.69 28.22 -26.74
CA MET A 1 -2.68 27.29 -26.15
C MET A 1 -2.84 26.15 -27.14
N PHE A 2 -2.27 24.99 -26.82
CA PHE A 2 -2.27 23.83 -27.71
C PHE A 2 -3.63 23.14 -27.57
N CYS A 3 -4.51 23.30 -28.55
CA CYS A 3 -5.75 22.53 -28.64
C CYS A 3 -5.40 21.28 -29.46
N GLY A 4 -5.30 20.12 -28.79
CA GLY A 4 -4.98 18.86 -29.46
C GLY A 4 -5.98 18.49 -30.57
N PRO A 5 -5.56 17.66 -31.56
CA PRO A 5 -6.41 17.29 -32.69
C PRO A 5 -7.63 16.49 -32.25
N SER A 6 -8.82 16.94 -32.65
CA SER A 6 -10.13 16.44 -32.22
C SER A 6 -10.59 15.13 -32.87
N GLU A 7 -9.72 14.41 -33.60
CA GLU A 7 -10.14 13.30 -34.48
C GLU A 7 -9.29 12.02 -34.39
N HIS A 8 -8.41 11.85 -33.39
CA HIS A 8 -7.69 10.59 -33.22
C HIS A 8 -8.44 9.59 -32.31
N PRO A 9 -8.69 8.34 -32.75
CA PRO A 9 -9.32 7.30 -31.95
C PRO A 9 -8.33 6.63 -31.00
N ILE A 10 -7.45 7.42 -30.40
CA ILE A 10 -6.48 6.99 -29.40
C ILE A 10 -7.16 7.17 -28.05
N SER A 11 -7.03 6.19 -27.15
CA SER A 11 -7.57 6.35 -25.80
C SER A 11 -6.96 7.61 -25.17
N GLN A 12 -7.72 8.34 -24.35
CA GLN A 12 -7.21 9.57 -23.73
C GLN A 12 -5.90 9.30 -22.95
N ASP A 13 -5.73 8.08 -22.44
CA ASP A 13 -4.53 7.59 -21.73
C ASP A 13 -3.33 7.54 -22.65
N GLU A 14 -3.46 6.86 -23.79
CA GLU A 14 -2.39 6.77 -24.80
C GLU A 14 -1.97 8.16 -25.28
N PHE A 15 -2.93 9.07 -25.52
CA PHE A 15 -2.61 10.46 -25.87
C PHE A 15 -1.78 11.16 -24.78
N LEU A 16 -2.19 11.08 -23.51
CA LEU A 16 -1.44 11.70 -22.43
C LEU A 16 -0.07 11.04 -22.20
N ILE A 17 0.03 9.73 -22.40
CA ILE A 17 1.29 8.99 -22.35
C ILE A 17 2.22 9.47 -23.48
N ASP A 18 1.70 9.68 -24.68
CA ASP A 18 2.47 10.21 -25.82
C ASP A 18 2.94 11.65 -25.55
N VAL A 19 2.08 12.49 -24.97
CA VAL A 19 2.47 13.84 -24.54
C VAL A 19 3.57 13.77 -23.48
N LEU A 20 3.44 12.91 -22.47
CA LEU A 20 4.43 12.75 -21.40
C LEU A 20 5.77 12.21 -21.95
N ASN A 21 5.73 11.22 -22.85
CA ASN A 21 6.88 10.67 -23.57
C ASN A 21 7.63 11.76 -24.34
N LEU A 22 6.94 12.44 -25.24
CA LEU A 22 7.54 13.46 -26.12
C LEU A 22 8.04 14.66 -25.31
N SER A 23 7.27 15.12 -24.33
CA SER A 23 7.64 16.27 -23.50
C SER A 23 8.85 15.95 -22.62
N THR A 24 8.95 14.73 -22.09
CA THR A 24 10.14 14.28 -21.36
C THR A 24 11.35 14.18 -22.28
N TYR A 25 11.19 13.60 -23.48
CA TYR A 25 12.27 13.47 -24.45
C TYR A 25 12.80 14.82 -24.95
N LEU A 26 11.92 15.79 -25.15
CA LEU A 26 12.25 17.13 -25.64
C LEU A 26 12.49 18.16 -24.51
N GLU A 27 12.45 17.72 -23.25
CA GLU A 27 12.61 18.58 -22.06
C GLU A 27 11.61 19.76 -21.99
N ILE A 28 10.36 19.52 -22.41
CA ILE A 28 9.27 20.52 -22.41
C ILE A 28 8.48 20.38 -21.10
N GLN A 29 8.88 21.14 -20.06
CA GLN A 29 8.26 21.07 -18.73
C GLN A 29 6.74 21.31 -18.77
N ASP A 30 6.26 22.31 -19.53
CA ASP A 30 4.82 22.62 -19.65
C ASP A 30 4.00 21.41 -20.14
N GLY A 31 4.57 20.57 -21.00
CA GLY A 31 3.91 19.38 -21.53
C GLY A 31 3.87 18.24 -20.50
N ILE A 32 4.92 18.11 -19.68
CA ILE A 32 4.96 17.20 -18.54
C ILE A 32 3.89 17.60 -17.51
N ASP A 33 3.88 18.88 -17.11
CA ASP A 33 2.96 19.42 -16.12
C ASP A 33 1.51 19.30 -16.60
N TYR A 34 1.25 19.58 -17.88
CA TYR A 34 -0.06 19.37 -18.50
C TYR A 34 -0.51 17.91 -18.40
N ALA A 35 0.34 16.95 -18.80
CA ALA A 35 -0.03 15.54 -18.75
C ALA A 35 -0.27 15.05 -17.32
N ILE A 36 0.58 15.43 -16.36
CA ILE A 36 0.41 15.12 -14.93
C ILE A 36 -0.93 15.66 -14.43
N HIS A 37 -1.22 16.94 -14.69
CA HIS A 37 -2.47 17.56 -14.27
C HIS A 37 -3.70 16.88 -14.89
N GLN A 38 -3.62 16.51 -16.17
CA GLN A 38 -4.70 15.78 -16.85
C GLN A 38 -4.91 14.37 -16.30
N PHE A 39 -3.88 13.71 -15.78
CA PHE A 39 -4.03 12.43 -15.09
C PHE A 39 -4.63 12.59 -13.69
N GLU A 40 -4.19 13.58 -12.92
CA GLU A 40 -4.65 13.84 -11.55
C GLU A 40 -6.11 14.30 -11.47
N THR A 41 -6.60 14.98 -12.51
CA THR A 41 -7.98 15.48 -12.58
C THR A 41 -9.00 14.40 -12.97
N ARG A 42 -8.56 13.18 -13.25
CA ARG A 42 -9.45 12.08 -13.66
C ARG A 42 -10.22 11.51 -12.49
N THR A 43 -11.45 11.08 -12.77
CA THR A 43 -12.29 10.32 -11.84
C THR A 43 -11.70 8.94 -11.52
N PHE A 44 -11.04 8.32 -12.50
CA PHE A 44 -10.38 7.04 -12.33
C PHE A 44 -8.98 7.09 -12.95
N PHE A 45 -7.98 6.74 -12.15
CA PHE A 45 -6.60 6.59 -12.58
C PHE A 45 -6.08 5.25 -12.07
N CYS A 46 -5.98 4.27 -12.98
CA CYS A 46 -5.56 2.92 -12.64
C CYS A 46 -4.23 2.93 -11.85
N PRO A 47 -4.16 2.33 -10.65
CA PRO A 47 -2.99 2.42 -9.78
C PRO A 47 -1.75 1.77 -10.40
N ILE A 48 -1.92 0.72 -11.22
CA ILE A 48 -0.83 0.05 -11.95
C ILE A 48 -0.22 1.01 -12.98
N LEU A 49 -1.07 1.68 -13.77
CA LEU A 49 -0.62 2.67 -14.74
C LEU A 49 0.03 3.86 -14.04
N ARG A 50 -0.59 4.39 -12.97
CA ARG A 50 -0.04 5.48 -12.18
C ARG A 50 1.33 5.15 -11.62
N PHE A 51 1.50 3.95 -11.04
CA PHE A 51 2.78 3.50 -10.51
C PHE A 51 3.84 3.35 -11.62
N TYR A 52 3.47 2.77 -12.76
CA TYR A 52 4.35 2.65 -13.93
C TYR A 52 4.83 4.02 -14.41
N LEU A 53 3.91 4.97 -14.65
CA LEU A 53 4.24 6.32 -15.11
C LEU A 53 5.08 7.06 -14.07
N ALA A 54 4.73 6.94 -12.79
CA ALA A 54 5.50 7.54 -11.71
C ALA A 54 6.96 7.09 -11.71
N ARG A 55 7.20 5.80 -11.99
CA ARG A 55 8.56 5.25 -12.11
C ARG A 55 9.26 5.66 -13.40
N ALA A 56 8.58 5.56 -14.53
CA ALA A 56 9.14 5.88 -15.84
C ALA A 56 9.55 7.36 -15.96
N TYR A 57 8.77 8.26 -15.38
CA TYR A 57 8.94 9.71 -15.50
C TYR A 57 9.36 10.43 -14.22
N ARG A 58 9.66 9.68 -13.14
CA ARG A 58 10.12 10.21 -11.84
C ARG A 58 9.13 11.19 -11.19
N ILE A 59 7.86 10.80 -11.16
CA ILE A 59 6.77 11.56 -10.55
C ILE A 59 6.58 11.03 -9.12
N ASP A 60 7.44 11.48 -8.20
CA ASP A 60 7.60 10.89 -6.87
C ASP A 60 6.32 10.94 -6.01
N ASN A 61 5.52 12.01 -6.14
CA ASN A 61 4.27 12.19 -5.40
C ASN A 61 3.21 11.13 -5.74
N TRP A 62 3.32 10.43 -6.88
CA TRP A 62 2.40 9.37 -7.28
C TRP A 62 2.77 7.99 -6.74
N ILE A 63 4.02 7.77 -6.36
CA ILE A 63 4.52 6.45 -5.97
C ILE A 63 3.81 5.95 -4.71
N ALA A 64 3.75 6.80 -3.68
CA ALA A 64 3.19 6.43 -2.40
C ALA A 64 1.68 6.10 -2.48
N SER A 65 0.90 6.93 -3.17
CA SER A 65 -0.55 6.69 -3.34
C SER A 65 -0.80 5.46 -4.21
N ALA A 66 -0.06 5.31 -5.32
CA ALA A 66 -0.18 4.15 -6.19
C ALA A 66 0.17 2.85 -5.48
N PHE A 67 1.25 2.82 -4.70
CA PHE A 67 1.63 1.64 -3.94
C PHE A 67 0.59 1.23 -2.89
N ARG A 68 0.01 2.20 -2.16
CA ARG A 68 -1.06 1.92 -1.19
C ARG A 68 -2.31 1.34 -1.85
N GLU A 69 -2.72 1.89 -3.00
CA GLU A 69 -3.85 1.33 -3.75
C GLU A 69 -3.53 -0.07 -4.32
N LEU A 70 -2.28 -0.33 -4.73
CA LEU A 70 -1.86 -1.68 -5.15
C LEU A 70 -1.89 -2.69 -3.99
N MET A 71 -1.60 -2.27 -2.75
CA MET A 71 -1.75 -3.10 -1.56
C MET A 71 -3.20 -3.50 -1.30
N GLN A 72 -4.15 -2.67 -1.71
CA GLN A 72 -5.60 -2.93 -1.63
C GLN A 72 -6.16 -3.67 -2.86
N HIS A 73 -5.33 -3.95 -3.87
CA HIS A 73 -5.77 -4.68 -5.05
C HIS A 73 -5.76 -6.19 -4.76
N PRO A 74 -6.77 -6.98 -5.16
CA PRO A 74 -6.70 -8.44 -5.01
C PRO A 74 -5.46 -9.02 -5.71
N ILE A 75 -4.71 -9.90 -5.04
CA ILE A 75 -3.44 -10.40 -5.58
C ILE A 75 -3.65 -11.28 -6.83
N LEU A 76 -4.76 -12.03 -6.85
CA LEU A 76 -5.07 -12.97 -7.92
C LEU A 76 -5.52 -12.29 -9.22
N THR A 77 -5.76 -10.98 -9.18
CA THR A 77 -6.18 -10.22 -10.37
C THR A 77 -5.01 -9.54 -11.07
N PHE A 78 -3.79 -9.59 -10.51
CA PHE A 78 -2.58 -9.13 -11.22
C PHE A 78 -2.26 -10.06 -12.39
N THR A 79 -2.16 -9.49 -13.58
CA THR A 79 -1.67 -10.19 -14.76
C THR A 79 -0.14 -10.17 -14.82
N LEU A 80 0.43 -11.00 -15.69
CA LEU A 80 1.86 -10.94 -15.97
C LEU A 80 2.26 -9.57 -16.54
N GLU A 81 1.42 -8.96 -17.37
CA GLU A 81 1.66 -7.62 -17.91
C GLU A 81 1.71 -6.57 -16.81
N ASP A 82 0.85 -6.67 -15.80
CA ASP A 82 0.87 -5.77 -14.66
C ASP A 82 2.17 -5.90 -13.87
N ALA A 83 2.64 -7.12 -13.64
CA ALA A 83 3.93 -7.36 -12.99
C ALA A 83 5.09 -6.74 -13.79
N TRP A 84 5.06 -6.82 -15.13
CA TRP A 84 6.03 -6.14 -16.00
C TRP A 84 5.97 -4.62 -15.88
N ARG A 85 4.76 -4.03 -15.89
CA ARG A 85 4.54 -2.58 -15.73
C ARG A 85 4.99 -2.07 -14.37
N ILE A 86 4.68 -2.81 -13.29
CA ILE A 86 5.13 -2.49 -11.94
C ILE A 86 6.65 -2.59 -11.84
N GLY A 87 7.26 -3.52 -12.57
CA GLY A 87 8.69 -3.80 -12.58
C GLY A 87 9.09 -4.76 -11.47
N ILE A 88 10.00 -5.69 -11.77
CA ILE A 88 10.30 -6.86 -10.91
C ILE A 88 10.67 -6.51 -9.46
N LEU A 89 11.50 -5.47 -9.26
CA LEU A 89 11.93 -5.06 -7.92
C LEU A 89 10.76 -4.51 -7.09
N ALA A 90 9.94 -3.66 -7.69
CA ALA A 90 8.79 -3.08 -7.02
C ALA A 90 7.69 -4.12 -6.79
N TYR A 91 7.50 -5.04 -7.75
CA TYR A 91 6.57 -6.16 -7.60
C TYR A 91 7.01 -7.10 -6.47
N HIS A 92 8.30 -7.45 -6.40
CA HIS A 92 8.84 -8.23 -5.28
C HIS A 92 8.58 -7.54 -3.94
N LYS A 93 8.88 -6.23 -3.83
CA LYS A 93 8.63 -5.45 -2.61
C LYS A 93 7.15 -5.41 -2.24
N LEU A 94 6.26 -5.26 -3.21
CA LEU A 94 4.80 -5.31 -3.00
C LEU A 94 4.38 -6.66 -2.42
N MET A 95 4.86 -7.78 -2.98
CA MET A 95 4.54 -9.12 -2.51
C MET A 95 5.10 -9.41 -1.12
N GLU A 96 6.35 -9.01 -0.86
CA GLU A 96 7.00 -9.11 0.45
C GLU A 96 6.23 -8.32 1.52
N THR A 97 5.87 -7.07 1.23
CA THR A 97 5.10 -6.21 2.14
C THR A 97 3.74 -6.83 2.46
N ARG A 98 3.04 -7.36 1.44
CA ARG A 98 1.78 -8.06 1.64
C ARG A 98 1.93 -9.29 2.52
N ALA A 99 2.96 -10.12 2.27
CA ALA A 99 3.20 -11.29 3.10
C ALA A 99 3.48 -10.93 4.57
N HIS A 100 4.15 -9.82 4.84
CA HIS A 100 4.35 -9.32 6.20
C HIS A 100 3.05 -8.82 6.85
N VAL A 101 2.22 -8.08 6.11
CA VAL A 101 0.89 -7.65 6.60
C VAL A 101 0.01 -8.86 6.88
N ASP A 102 -0.05 -9.83 5.96
CA ASP A 102 -0.81 -11.07 6.17
C ASP A 102 -0.31 -11.85 7.39
N GLY A 103 1.01 -11.88 7.61
CA GLY A 103 1.63 -12.48 8.79
C GLY A 103 1.22 -11.77 10.09
N LEU A 104 1.20 -10.43 10.09
CA LEU A 104 0.72 -9.63 11.21
C LEU A 104 -0.75 -9.91 11.51
N VAL A 105 -1.60 -9.92 10.49
CA VAL A 105 -3.05 -10.14 10.60
C VAL A 105 -3.34 -11.54 11.15
N ARG A 106 -2.69 -12.58 10.61
CA ARG A 106 -2.83 -13.94 11.16
C ARG A 106 -2.32 -14.02 12.59
N GLY A 107 -1.21 -13.36 12.89
CA GLY A 107 -0.67 -13.25 14.24
C GLY A 107 -1.70 -12.69 15.22
N LEU A 108 -2.34 -11.58 14.87
CA LEU A 108 -3.41 -10.93 15.65
C LEU A 108 -4.65 -11.82 15.78
N ALA A 109 -5.07 -12.48 14.70
CA ALA A 109 -6.25 -13.33 14.71
C ALA A 109 -6.11 -14.52 15.67
N TYR A 110 -4.94 -15.17 15.69
CA TYR A 110 -4.70 -16.35 16.51
C TYR A 110 -4.16 -16.04 17.92
N ASN A 111 -3.67 -14.83 18.16
CA ASN A 111 -3.11 -14.43 19.46
C ASN A 111 -3.84 -13.17 19.93
N PRO A 112 -5.01 -13.31 20.58
CA PRO A 112 -5.69 -12.16 21.18
C PRO A 112 -4.74 -11.40 22.09
N PRO A 113 -4.81 -10.05 22.12
CA PRO A 113 -4.13 -9.26 23.13
C PRO A 113 -4.49 -9.74 24.54
N GLN A 114 -3.53 -9.68 25.46
CA GLN A 114 -3.82 -9.98 26.86
C GLN A 114 -4.73 -8.91 27.46
N VAL A 115 -5.72 -9.33 28.23
CA VAL A 115 -6.59 -8.43 28.98
C VAL A 115 -5.77 -7.69 30.02
N ALA A 116 -5.94 -6.37 30.07
CA ALA A 116 -5.39 -5.54 31.12
C ALA A 116 -6.46 -5.37 32.21
N ASN A 117 -6.25 -6.05 33.33
CA ASN A 117 -7.23 -6.11 34.42
C ASN A 117 -7.31 -4.82 35.24
N ALA A 118 -8.53 -4.30 35.37
CA ALA A 118 -8.83 -3.15 36.22
C ALA A 118 -8.69 -3.48 37.71
N PRO A 119 -8.08 -2.59 38.52
CA PRO A 119 -7.94 -2.79 39.96
C PRO A 119 -9.27 -3.03 40.69
N GLU A 120 -10.35 -2.43 40.20
CA GLU A 120 -11.71 -2.53 40.75
C GLU A 120 -12.48 -3.77 40.30
N CYS A 121 -11.99 -4.51 39.30
CA CYS A 121 -12.65 -5.73 38.82
C CYS A 121 -12.48 -6.88 39.82
N GLN A 122 -13.57 -7.59 40.10
CA GLN A 122 -13.61 -8.72 41.04
C GLN A 122 -13.59 -10.08 40.33
N THR A 123 -13.75 -10.08 39.01
CA THR A 123 -13.95 -11.28 38.18
C THR A 123 -12.98 -11.29 37.00
N HIS A 124 -11.68 -11.12 37.28
CA HIS A 124 -10.63 -11.08 36.24
C HIS A 124 -10.65 -12.31 35.33
N GLU A 125 -10.83 -13.51 35.89
CA GLU A 125 -10.88 -14.75 35.10
C GLU A 125 -12.08 -14.79 34.14
N GLU A 126 -13.24 -14.28 34.56
CA GLU A 126 -14.43 -14.19 33.70
C GLU A 126 -14.21 -13.19 32.56
N CYS A 127 -13.58 -12.04 32.85
CA CYS A 127 -13.21 -11.05 31.82
C CYS A 127 -12.22 -11.62 30.80
N ASP A 128 -11.22 -12.40 31.26
CA ASP A 128 -10.22 -13.04 30.39
C ASP A 128 -10.89 -14.04 29.44
N ILE A 129 -11.81 -14.87 29.95
CA ILE A 129 -12.56 -15.85 29.16
C ILE A 129 -13.49 -15.14 28.17
N ALA A 130 -14.23 -14.14 28.63
CA ALA A 130 -15.13 -13.33 27.80
C ALA A 130 -14.40 -12.69 26.62
N TRP A 131 -13.26 -12.06 26.88
CA TRP A 131 -12.41 -11.46 25.86
C TRP A 131 -11.90 -12.48 24.84
N GLN A 132 -11.40 -13.64 25.31
CA GLN A 132 -10.91 -14.69 24.41
C GLN A 132 -12.01 -15.24 23.52
N ASN A 133 -13.20 -15.49 24.07
CA ASN A 133 -14.34 -16.00 23.31
C ASN A 133 -14.77 -14.99 22.24
N GLU A 134 -15.01 -13.72 22.62
CA GLU A 134 -15.42 -12.69 21.66
C GLU A 134 -14.36 -12.46 20.57
N TRP A 135 -13.08 -12.49 20.95
CA TRP A 135 -11.99 -12.35 19.99
C TRP A 135 -12.01 -13.47 18.95
N LEU A 136 -12.13 -14.72 19.39
CA LEU A 136 -12.14 -15.86 18.48
C LEU A 136 -13.44 -15.95 17.67
N ASP A 137 -14.58 -15.58 18.25
CA ASP A 137 -15.90 -15.73 17.63
C ASP A 137 -16.25 -14.62 16.65
N GLN A 138 -15.70 -13.40 16.82
CA GLN A 138 -16.02 -12.26 15.96
C GLN A 138 -14.77 -11.63 15.33
N ILE A 139 -13.85 -11.15 16.18
CA ILE A 139 -12.74 -10.28 15.73
C ILE A 139 -11.76 -11.05 14.83
N ALA A 140 -11.40 -12.28 15.21
CA ALA A 140 -10.48 -13.13 14.46
C ALA A 140 -11.03 -13.50 13.08
N PHE A 141 -12.33 -13.76 12.95
CA PHE A 141 -12.96 -14.03 11.65
C PHE A 141 -12.98 -12.79 10.76
N GLU A 142 -13.22 -11.62 11.33
CA GLU A 142 -13.17 -10.36 10.58
C GLU A 142 -11.76 -10.06 10.08
N LEU A 143 -10.74 -10.29 10.92
CA LEU A 143 -9.32 -10.18 10.55
C LEU A 143 -8.93 -11.12 9.40
N LEU A 144 -9.46 -12.35 9.38
CA LEU A 144 -9.10 -13.37 8.39
C LEU A 144 -9.98 -13.37 7.13
N HIS A 145 -10.85 -12.38 6.96
CA HIS A 145 -11.78 -12.34 5.85
C HIS A 145 -11.05 -12.14 4.50
N PRO A 146 -11.20 -13.03 3.49
CA PRO A 146 -10.41 -13.00 2.27
C PRO A 146 -10.65 -11.77 1.37
N ASP A 147 -11.86 -11.21 1.42
CA ASP A 147 -12.24 -10.06 0.60
C ASP A 147 -12.10 -8.70 1.30
N ARG A 148 -11.73 -8.67 2.59
CA ARG A 148 -11.57 -7.43 3.34
C ARG A 148 -10.09 -7.17 3.54
N HIS A 149 -9.64 -5.99 3.11
CA HIS A 149 -8.30 -5.55 3.42
C HIS A 149 -8.22 -5.19 4.89
N PHE A 150 -7.18 -5.67 5.55
CA PHE A 150 -6.91 -5.27 6.91
C PHE A 150 -6.50 -3.81 6.94
N GLU A 151 -7.22 -3.03 7.73
CA GLU A 151 -6.86 -1.66 8.09
C GLU A 151 -6.81 -1.59 9.62
N GLY A 152 -5.59 -1.56 10.16
CA GLY A 152 -5.42 -1.72 11.60
C GLY A 152 -6.17 -0.68 12.44
N ARG A 153 -6.25 0.57 11.96
CA ARG A 153 -7.04 1.63 12.62
C ARG A 153 -8.54 1.30 12.71
N LEU A 154 -9.15 0.88 11.60
CA LEU A 154 -10.56 0.52 11.58
C LEU A 154 -10.83 -0.71 12.47
N MET A 155 -9.90 -1.65 12.50
CA MET A 155 -10.00 -2.80 13.40
C MET A 155 -9.91 -2.38 14.87
N LEU A 156 -9.01 -1.46 15.22
CA LEU A 156 -8.94 -0.93 16.58
C LEU A 156 -10.25 -0.23 17.00
N GLU A 157 -10.82 0.61 16.12
CA GLU A 157 -12.12 1.25 16.35
C GLU A 157 -13.23 0.20 16.55
N ARG A 158 -13.17 -0.89 15.79
CA ARG A 158 -14.12 -2.01 15.91
C ARG A 158 -14.01 -2.73 17.25
N VAL A 159 -12.78 -2.99 17.71
CA VAL A 159 -12.49 -3.65 19.00
C VAL A 159 -12.90 -2.74 20.18
N GLU A 160 -12.70 -1.43 20.05
CA GLU A 160 -13.13 -0.43 21.04
C GLU A 160 -14.65 -0.37 21.16
N GLN A 161 -15.37 -0.55 20.05
CA GLN A 161 -16.84 -0.53 20.01
C GLN A 161 -17.48 -1.91 20.26
N ALA A 162 -16.69 -2.96 20.42
CA ALA A 162 -17.20 -4.31 20.64
C ALA A 162 -17.90 -4.39 22.01
N ASN A 163 -19.14 -4.89 22.00
CA ASN A 163 -19.86 -5.21 23.23
C ASN A 163 -19.50 -6.64 23.63
N ILE A 164 -18.66 -6.79 24.65
CA ILE A 164 -18.09 -8.08 25.05
C ILE A 164 -18.89 -8.60 26.26
N PRO A 165 -19.79 -9.59 26.07
CA PRO A 165 -20.59 -10.11 27.16
C PRO A 165 -19.70 -10.64 28.29
N ASP A 166 -20.09 -10.40 29.54
CA ASP A 166 -19.39 -10.86 30.75
C ASP A 166 -17.99 -10.22 30.99
N MET A 167 -17.56 -9.29 30.14
CA MET A 167 -16.42 -8.42 30.42
C MET A 167 -16.89 -7.11 31.03
N CYS A 168 -16.30 -6.68 32.15
CA CYS A 168 -16.63 -5.37 32.73
C CYS A 168 -15.99 -4.21 31.95
N ASP A 169 -16.70 -3.08 31.86
CA ASP A 169 -16.27 -1.89 31.12
C ASP A 169 -14.87 -1.40 31.51
N ALA A 170 -14.50 -1.49 32.80
CA ALA A 170 -13.20 -1.04 33.29
C ALA A 170 -12.05 -1.88 32.72
N CYS A 171 -12.16 -3.22 32.72
CA CYS A 171 -11.18 -4.09 32.09
C CYS A 171 -11.14 -3.89 30.57
N HIS A 172 -12.29 -3.67 29.92
CA HIS A 172 -12.34 -3.41 28.48
C HIS A 172 -11.57 -2.14 28.13
N GLN A 173 -11.89 -1.01 28.77
CA GLN A 173 -11.19 0.28 28.54
C GLN A 173 -9.70 0.20 28.80
N GLN A 174 -9.28 -0.48 29.87
CA GLN A 174 -7.87 -0.64 30.18
C GLN A 174 -7.17 -1.56 29.17
N THR A 175 -7.86 -2.60 28.69
CA THR A 175 -7.35 -3.48 27.63
C THR A 175 -7.18 -2.72 26.32
N ILE A 176 -8.17 -1.91 25.91
CA ILE A 176 -8.06 -1.04 24.73
C ILE A 176 -6.89 -0.06 24.87
N SER A 177 -6.75 0.58 26.03
CA SER A 177 -5.64 1.50 26.31
C SER A 177 -4.28 0.78 26.23
N ALA A 178 -4.19 -0.44 26.77
CA ALA A 178 -2.99 -1.26 26.70
C ALA A 178 -2.66 -1.62 25.25
N ILE A 179 -3.64 -2.06 24.46
CA ILE A 179 -3.51 -2.35 23.03
C ILE A 179 -3.00 -1.13 22.27
N GLN A 180 -3.63 0.04 22.44
CA GLN A 180 -3.21 1.30 21.81
C GLN A 180 -1.76 1.64 22.13
N SER A 181 -1.33 1.45 23.38
CA SER A 181 0.05 1.72 23.79
C SER A 181 1.09 0.83 23.11
N THR A 182 0.71 -0.36 22.63
CA THR A 182 1.62 -1.26 21.91
C THR A 182 1.89 -0.84 20.46
N GLY A 183 1.03 -0.02 19.88
CA GLY A 183 1.09 0.39 18.50
C GLY A 183 0.92 -0.77 17.49
N ILE A 184 0.27 -1.88 17.89
CA ILE A 184 0.19 -3.08 17.07
C ILE A 184 -0.68 -2.90 15.82
N PHE A 185 -1.71 -2.05 15.90
CA PHE A 185 -2.65 -1.73 14.83
C PHE A 185 -2.13 -0.67 13.85
N GLU A 186 -0.96 -0.09 14.12
CA GLU A 186 -0.28 0.87 13.24
C GLU A 186 0.86 0.20 12.46
N ARG A 187 1.18 -1.07 12.76
CA ARG A 187 2.32 -1.78 12.17
C ARG A 187 2.14 -2.05 10.69
N ASP A 188 0.93 -2.30 10.21
CA ASP A 188 0.62 -2.47 8.79
C ASP A 188 0.96 -1.20 7.99
N THR A 189 0.52 -0.04 8.48
CA THR A 189 0.80 1.27 7.88
C THR A 189 2.30 1.51 7.84
N LYS A 190 3.00 1.20 8.95
CA LYS A 190 4.46 1.32 9.02
C LYS A 190 5.16 0.41 8.01
N LEU A 191 4.76 -0.85 7.88
CA LEU A 191 5.33 -1.78 6.90
C LEU A 191 5.17 -1.26 5.47
N ILE A 192 4.01 -0.68 5.15
CA ILE A 192 3.73 -0.09 3.84
C ILE A 192 4.58 1.17 3.61
N ASP A 193 4.68 2.06 4.61
CA ASP A 193 5.47 3.29 4.52
C ASP A 193 6.98 3.03 4.41
N ASP A 194 7.48 2.03 5.14
CA ASP A 194 8.87 1.58 5.06
C ASP A 194 9.18 1.05 3.64
N ALA A 195 8.27 0.25 3.06
CA ALA A 195 8.39 -0.25 1.69
C ALA A 195 8.37 0.87 0.63
N ILE A 196 7.48 1.86 0.79
CA ILE A 196 7.43 3.04 -0.08
C ILE A 196 8.74 3.82 0.00
N THR A 197 9.24 4.05 1.21
CA THR A 197 10.50 4.77 1.45
C THR A 197 11.67 4.07 0.76
N GLU A 198 11.74 2.74 0.87
CA GLU A 198 12.76 1.94 0.19
C GLU A 198 12.66 2.05 -1.33
N LEU A 199 11.45 1.99 -1.90
CA LEU A 199 11.23 2.13 -3.34
C LEU A 199 11.65 3.51 -3.87
N MET A 200 11.31 4.58 -3.15
CA MET A 200 11.68 5.94 -3.52
C MET A 200 13.21 6.13 -3.48
N ARG A 201 13.89 5.49 -2.53
CA ARG A 201 15.37 5.48 -2.49
C ARG A 201 15.96 4.83 -3.74
N HIS A 202 15.36 3.75 -4.24
CA HIS A 202 15.83 3.09 -5.46
C HIS A 202 15.53 3.87 -6.76
N GLN A 203 14.54 4.77 -6.76
CA GLN A 203 14.28 5.66 -7.90
C GLN A 203 15.26 6.83 -7.97
N THR A 204 15.70 7.32 -6.82
CA THR A 204 16.63 8.44 -6.71
C THR A 204 18.08 8.00 -6.89
N ASP A 205 18.43 6.76 -6.55
CA ASP A 205 19.80 6.25 -6.64
C ASP A 205 20.31 6.11 -8.09
N GLU A 206 21.48 6.70 -8.32
CA GLU A 206 22.34 6.72 -9.50
C GLU A 206 22.59 5.33 -10.13
N GLN A 207 22.27 4.23 -9.45
CA GLN A 207 22.53 2.85 -9.88
C GLN A 207 21.86 2.44 -11.20
N ILE A 208 20.69 2.99 -11.54
CA ILE A 208 20.07 2.76 -12.85
C ILE A 208 20.82 3.54 -13.94
N ARG A 209 21.31 4.74 -13.64
CA ARG A 209 22.15 5.54 -14.55
C ARG A 209 23.52 4.91 -14.77
N VAL A 210 24.11 4.32 -13.73
CA VAL A 210 25.38 3.58 -13.82
C VAL A 210 25.19 2.29 -14.61
N SER A 211 24.16 1.49 -14.31
CA SER A 211 23.90 0.22 -15.02
C SER A 211 23.59 0.43 -16.50
N LEU A 212 22.82 1.48 -16.85
CA LEU A 212 22.56 1.82 -18.25
C LEU A 212 23.80 2.37 -18.96
N ARG A 213 24.63 3.19 -18.30
CA ARG A 213 25.92 3.65 -18.86
C ARG A 213 26.87 2.47 -19.11
N GLU A 214 26.93 1.51 -18.19
CA GLU A 214 27.78 0.32 -18.33
C GLU A 214 27.33 -0.59 -19.47
N ILE A 215 26.01 -0.82 -19.64
CA ILE A 215 25.49 -1.61 -20.76
C ILE A 215 25.76 -0.94 -22.10
N VAL A 216 25.57 0.38 -22.21
CA VAL A 216 25.86 1.16 -23.42
C VAL A 216 27.37 1.21 -23.74
N SER A 217 28.22 1.23 -22.71
CA SER A 217 29.68 1.19 -22.90
C SER A 217 30.21 -0.16 -23.39
N ARG A 218 29.52 -1.28 -23.08
CA ARG A 218 29.91 -2.63 -23.53
C ARG A 218 29.51 -2.90 -24.98
N THR A 219 28.35 -2.42 -25.42
CA THR A 219 27.89 -2.60 -26.81
C THR A 219 28.68 -1.75 -27.82
N THR A 220 29.32 -0.68 -27.38
CA THR A 220 30.14 0.19 -28.24
C THR A 220 31.57 -0.32 -28.44
N THR A 221 32.12 -1.13 -27.52
CA THR A 221 33.46 -1.71 -27.66
C THR A 221 33.54 -2.97 -28.53
N ASP A 222 32.43 -3.69 -28.72
CA ASP A 222 32.41 -4.95 -29.50
C ASP A 222 32.15 -4.74 -31.00
N SER A 223 32.11 -3.49 -31.48
CA SER A 223 31.79 -3.12 -32.86
C SER A 223 32.99 -2.58 -33.68
N VAL A 224 34.23 -2.87 -33.28
CA VAL A 224 35.46 -2.44 -33.96
C VAL A 224 36.30 -3.63 -34.42
#